data_AF-A0A172THP5-F1
#
_entry.id   AF-A0A172THP5-F1
#
_cell.length_a   1.000
_cell.length_b   1.000
_cell.length_c   1.000
_cell.angle_alpha   90.00
_cell.angle_beta   90.00
_cell.angle_gamma   90.00
#
_symmetry.space_group_name_H-M   'P 1'
#
loop_
_entity.id
_entity.type
_entity.pdbx_description
1 polymer ?
#
loop_
_entity_poly.entity_id
_entity_poly.type
_entity_poly.pdbx_seq_one_letter_code
_entity_poly.pdbx_strand_id
1 'polypeptide(L)'
;MTKINLTSQRKAILEVIQTRHDHPTAADIIEGLRERGFNFAYGTIYNSLRYLTDTGLIRELKLGEAVSRYDGRTEDHHHIVCSSCGRVDEVLCEPPAAWLKAVSAETSYQVREAQVVFEGVCEPCSKTKQ
;
A
#
# COMPACT_ATOMS: atom_id res chain seq x y z
N MET A 1 -10.25 22.47 3.81
CA MET A 1 -9.40 21.56 3.02
C MET A 1 -8.21 22.35 2.48
N THR A 2 -7.04 22.18 3.08
CA THR A 2 -5.80 22.87 2.67
C THR A 2 -5.46 22.46 1.24
N LYS A 3 -5.37 23.42 0.31
CA LYS A 3 -5.00 23.15 -1.09
C LYS A 3 -3.55 22.65 -1.11
N ILE A 4 -3.36 21.34 -1.19
CA ILE A 4 -2.02 20.75 -1.30
C ILE A 4 -1.49 21.08 -2.71
N ASN A 5 -0.57 22.04 -2.79
CA ASN A 5 0.10 22.37 -4.04
C ASN A 5 1.18 21.32 -4.34
N LEU A 6 0.79 20.27 -5.05
CA LEU A 6 1.70 19.24 -5.54
C LEU A 6 2.53 19.75 -6.71
N THR A 7 3.81 19.37 -6.75
CA THR A 7 4.67 19.57 -7.93
C THR A 7 4.17 18.73 -9.10
N SER A 8 4.62 19.04 -10.32
CA SER A 8 4.28 18.25 -11.51
C SER A 8 4.68 16.78 -11.38
N GLN A 9 5.84 16.50 -10.77
CA GLN A 9 6.30 15.13 -10.54
C GLN A 9 5.37 14.38 -9.57
N ARG A 10 5.00 15.00 -8.45
CA ARG A 10 4.10 14.39 -7.45
C ARG A 10 2.72 14.14 -8.02
N LYS A 11 2.19 15.03 -8.86
CA LYS A 11 0.92 14.83 -9.56
C LYS A 11 0.98 13.63 -10.50
N ALA A 12 2.02 13.54 -11.33
CA ALA A 12 2.18 12.43 -12.26
C ALA A 12 2.27 11.07 -11.52
N ILE A 13 3.05 11.03 -10.43
CA ILE A 13 3.19 9.83 -9.59
C ILE A 13 1.85 9.45 -8.94
N LEU A 14 1.16 10.42 -8.33
CA LEU A 14 -0.13 10.18 -7.69
C LEU A 14 -1.16 9.63 -8.69
N GLU A 15 -1.21 10.18 -9.90
CA GLU A 15 -2.13 9.74 -10.93
C GLU A 15 -1.83 8.30 -11.38
N VAL A 16 -0.55 7.92 -11.59
CA VAL A 16 -0.18 6.53 -11.90
C VAL A 16 -0.68 5.56 -10.83
N ILE A 17 -0.55 5.92 -9.56
CA ILE A 17 -0.99 5.08 -8.43
C ILE A 17 -2.52 5.01 -8.39
N GLN A 18 -3.21 6.14 -8.52
CA GLN A 18 -4.68 6.20 -8.43
C GLN A 18 -5.41 5.49 -9.58
N THR A 19 -4.77 5.35 -10.74
CA THR A 19 -5.34 4.60 -11.88
C THR A 19 -5.15 3.08 -11.77
N ARG A 20 -4.48 2.60 -10.72
CA ARG A 20 -4.14 1.20 -10.54
C ARG A 20 -4.86 0.59 -9.34
N HIS A 21 -5.27 -0.67 -9.50
CA HIS A 21 -5.96 -1.44 -8.46
C HIS A 21 -5.14 -2.63 -7.96
N ASP A 22 -3.93 -2.82 -8.49
CA ASP A 22 -3.06 -3.97 -8.25
C ASP A 22 -1.97 -3.71 -7.20
N HIS A 23 -2.06 -2.57 -6.48
CA HIS A 23 -1.12 -2.16 -5.45
C HIS A 23 0.33 -2.18 -5.96
N PRO A 24 0.69 -1.30 -6.90
CA PRO A 24 1.97 -1.34 -7.58
C PRO A 24 3.14 -1.16 -6.61
N THR A 25 4.25 -1.82 -6.91
CA THR A 25 5.54 -1.55 -6.29
C THR A 25 6.14 -0.25 -6.82
N ALA A 26 7.20 0.24 -6.18
CA ALA A 26 7.95 1.38 -6.73
C ALA A 26 8.48 1.10 -8.15
N ALA A 27 8.84 -0.14 -8.47
CA ALA A 27 9.29 -0.52 -9.82
C ALA A 27 8.17 -0.40 -10.85
N ASP A 28 6.97 -0.89 -10.53
CA ASP A 28 5.79 -0.81 -11.41
C ASP A 28 5.38 0.65 -11.65
N ILE A 29 5.50 1.51 -10.63
CA ILE A 29 5.24 2.95 -10.76
C ILE A 29 6.25 3.60 -11.71
N ILE A 30 7.52 3.22 -11.62
CA ILE A 30 8.58 3.75 -12.50
C ILE A 30 8.33 3.35 -13.95
N GLU A 31 7.92 2.11 -14.19
CA GLU A 31 7.54 1.63 -15.51
C GLU A 31 6.33 2.40 -16.05
N GLY A 32 5.25 2.52 -15.28
CA GLY A 32 4.06 3.27 -15.68
C GLY A 32 4.33 4.76 -15.94
N LEU A 33 5.28 5.38 -15.24
CA LEU A 33 5.73 6.75 -15.53
C LEU A 33 6.46 6.83 -16.89
N ARG A 34 7.32 5.85 -17.20
CA ARG A 34 8.05 5.80 -18.47
C ARG A 34 7.12 5.61 -19.65
N GLU A 35 6.10 4.76 -19.53
CA GLU A 35 5.06 4.56 -20.55
C GLU A 35 4.32 5.87 -20.87
N ARG A 36 4.16 6.74 -19.86
CA ARG A 36 3.55 8.07 -19.99
C ARG A 36 4.54 9.16 -20.44
N GLY A 37 5.77 8.80 -20.78
CA GLY A 37 6.80 9.72 -21.26
C GLY A 37 7.52 10.51 -20.15
N PHE A 38 7.32 10.17 -18.88
CA PHE A 38 8.05 10.78 -17.77
C PHE A 38 9.34 10.02 -17.47
N ASN A 39 10.45 10.75 -17.35
CA ASN A 39 11.73 10.18 -16.93
C ASN A 39 12.27 10.95 -15.72
N PHE A 40 11.91 10.48 -14.52
CA PHE A 40 12.39 11.05 -13.26
C PHE A 40 13.50 10.19 -12.65
N ALA A 41 14.43 10.84 -11.95
CA ALA A 41 15.43 10.11 -11.18
C ALA A 41 14.75 9.28 -10.07
N TYR A 42 15.30 8.09 -9.79
CA TYR A 42 14.80 7.20 -8.73
C TYR A 42 14.60 7.93 -7.39
N GLY A 43 15.59 8.73 -6.96
CA GLY A 43 15.50 9.51 -5.72
C GLY A 43 14.31 10.47 -5.69
N THR A 44 13.97 11.10 -6.82
CA THR A 44 12.78 11.97 -6.95
C THR A 44 11.50 11.19 -6.77
N ILE A 45 11.43 9.97 -7.29
CA ILE A 45 10.25 9.11 -7.19
C ILE A 45 10.07 8.65 -5.75
N TYR A 46 11.10 8.10 -5.10
CA TYR A 46 11.01 7.68 -3.70
C TYR A 46 10.70 8.83 -2.74
N ASN A 47 11.28 10.02 -2.96
CA ASN A 47 10.95 11.20 -2.15
C ASN A 47 9.50 11.66 -2.35
N SER A 48 8.96 11.48 -3.56
CA SER A 48 7.57 11.80 -3.85
C SER A 48 6.62 10.78 -3.22
N LEU A 49 6.95 9.49 -3.30
CA LEU A 49 6.19 8.41 -2.64
C LEU A 49 6.11 8.68 -1.13
N ARG A 50 7.24 8.91 -0.47
CA ARG A 50 7.29 9.27 0.95
C ARG A 50 6.40 10.47 1.26
N TYR A 51 6.52 11.55 0.50
CA TYR A 51 5.69 12.75 0.72
C TYR A 51 4.19 12.45 0.57
N LEU A 52 3.79 11.69 -0.45
CA LEU A 52 2.40 11.35 -0.70
C LEU A 52 1.85 10.45 0.43
N THR A 53 2.67 9.53 0.95
CA THR A 53 2.33 8.71 2.12
C THR A 53 2.18 9.55 3.38
N ASP A 54 3.17 10.40 3.69
CA ASP A 54 3.17 11.26 4.88
C ASP A 54 2.00 12.25 4.89
N THR A 55 1.52 12.67 3.72
CA THR A 55 0.37 13.57 3.55
C THR A 55 -0.97 12.83 3.46
N GLY A 56 -0.97 11.49 3.54
CA GLY A 56 -2.17 10.67 3.47
C GLY A 56 -2.87 10.71 2.11
N LEU A 57 -2.13 11.03 1.03
CA LEU A 57 -2.65 10.99 -0.35
C LEU A 57 -2.55 9.60 -0.98
N ILE A 58 -1.67 8.75 -0.46
CA ILE A 58 -1.53 7.33 -0.79
C ILE A 58 -1.25 6.55 0.49
N ARG A 59 -1.48 5.24 0.49
CA ARG A 59 -1.09 4.33 1.58
C ARG A 59 0.12 3.51 1.15
N GLU A 60 1.13 3.40 2.02
CA GLU A 60 2.22 2.43 1.84
C GLU A 60 1.86 1.13 2.57
N LEU A 61 1.85 0.03 1.84
CA LEU A 61 1.62 -1.31 2.36
C LEU A 61 2.98 -1.99 2.59
N LYS A 62 3.35 -2.12 3.86
CA LYS A 62 4.54 -2.85 4.30
C LYS A 62 4.15 -4.30 4.62
N LEU A 63 4.31 -5.16 3.63
CA LEU A 63 3.85 -6.54 3.65
C LEU A 63 5.01 -7.48 4.04
N GLY A 64 5.45 -7.42 5.29
CA GLY A 64 6.56 -8.24 5.80
C GLY A 64 7.90 -7.94 5.08
N GLU A 65 8.60 -8.99 4.63
CA GLU A 65 9.84 -8.86 3.83
C GLU A 65 9.59 -8.52 2.35
N ALA A 66 8.34 -8.46 1.90
CA ALA A 66 8.02 -8.12 0.54
C ALA A 66 8.28 -6.62 0.26
N VAL A 67 8.58 -6.31 -1.01
CA VAL A 67 8.76 -4.94 -1.49
C VAL A 67 7.53 -4.09 -1.16
N SER A 68 7.74 -2.87 -0.66
CA SER A 68 6.66 -1.91 -0.39
C SER A 68 5.75 -1.74 -1.61
N ARG A 69 4.45 -1.81 -1.35
CA ARG A 69 3.39 -1.54 -2.33
C ARG A 69 2.65 -0.28 -1.97
N TYR A 70 2.05 0.37 -2.97
CA TYR A 70 1.37 1.65 -2.79
C TYR A 70 -0.09 1.54 -3.23
N ASP A 71 -0.99 2.08 -2.42
CA ASP A 71 -2.40 2.20 -2.75
C ASP A 71 -2.79 3.67 -2.95
N GLY A 72 -3.54 3.94 -4.02
CA GLY A 72 -4.15 5.24 -4.29
C GLY A 72 -5.45 5.47 -3.53
N ARG A 73 -6.06 4.41 -2.99
CA ARG A 73 -7.19 4.49 -2.07
C ARG A 73 -6.68 4.60 -0.64
N THR A 74 -7.26 5.54 0.09
CA THR A 74 -6.90 5.83 1.49
C THR A 74 -8.00 5.41 2.46
N GLU A 75 -9.07 4.80 1.94
CA GLU A 75 -10.11 4.16 2.74
C GLU A 75 -9.55 2.96 3.51
N ASP A 76 -10.02 2.73 4.73
CA ASP A 76 -9.56 1.62 5.55
C ASP A 76 -10.06 0.28 4.98
N HIS A 77 -9.11 -0.55 4.56
CA HIS A 77 -9.34 -1.92 4.15
C HIS A 77 -8.13 -2.79 4.50
N HIS A 78 -8.37 -4.09 4.62
CA HIS A 78 -7.34 -5.07 4.96
C HIS A 78 -6.81 -5.74 3.70
N HIS A 79 -5.64 -6.36 3.83
CA HIS A 79 -4.93 -6.98 2.72
C HIS A 79 -4.56 -8.42 3.04
N ILE A 80 -4.63 -9.29 2.04
CA ILE A 80 -4.01 -10.61 2.05
C ILE A 80 -2.90 -10.67 1.01
N VAL A 81 -1.79 -11.32 1.35
CA VAL A 81 -0.62 -11.45 0.49
C VAL A 81 -0.33 -12.92 0.23
N CYS A 82 -0.15 -13.26 -1.04
CA CYS A 82 0.37 -14.57 -1.43
C CYS A 82 1.86 -14.66 -1.13
N SER A 83 2.27 -15.57 -0.25
CA SER A 83 3.67 -15.82 0.08
C SER A 83 4.48 -16.43 -1.07
N SER A 84 3.82 -16.98 -2.09
CA SER A 84 4.49 -17.59 -3.25
C SER A 84 4.75 -16.61 -4.41
N CYS A 85 3.88 -15.63 -4.66
CA CYS A 85 4.00 -14.73 -5.81
C CYS A 85 3.88 -13.24 -5.45
N GLY A 86 3.59 -12.92 -4.19
CA GLY A 86 3.43 -11.55 -3.73
C GLY A 86 2.14 -10.87 -4.23
N ARG A 87 1.20 -11.59 -4.83
CA ARG A 87 -0.13 -11.06 -5.17
C ARG A 87 -0.81 -10.52 -3.91
N VAL A 88 -1.44 -9.36 -4.03
CA VAL A 88 -2.18 -8.70 -2.96
C VAL A 88 -3.64 -8.61 -3.37
N ASP A 89 -4.53 -9.07 -2.50
CA ASP A 89 -5.97 -8.96 -2.68
C ASP A 89 -6.60 -8.24 -1.48
N GLU A 90 -7.73 -7.56 -1.72
CA GLU A 90 -8.48 -6.87 -0.68
C GLU A 90 -9.23 -7.86 0.22
N VAL A 91 -9.25 -7.53 1.52
CA VAL A 91 -10.01 -8.25 2.53
C VAL A 91 -11.11 -7.34 3.04
N LEU A 92 -12.36 -7.73 2.74
CA LEU A 92 -13.56 -6.98 3.10
C LEU A 92 -14.05 -7.27 4.53
N CYS A 93 -13.44 -8.22 5.24
CA CYS A 93 -13.79 -8.48 6.64
C CYS A 93 -13.04 -7.53 7.56
N GLU A 94 -13.77 -6.92 8.50
CA GLU A 94 -13.18 -6.10 9.54
C GLU A 94 -12.61 -6.97 10.67
N PRO A 95 -11.43 -6.63 11.21
CA PRO A 95 -10.89 -7.29 12.38
C PRO A 95 -11.82 -7.07 13.58
N PRO A 96 -11.89 -8.01 14.53
CA PRO A 96 -12.78 -7.86 15.67
C PRO A 96 -12.47 -6.59 16.46
N ALA A 97 -13.45 -5.69 16.59
CA ALA A 97 -13.32 -4.45 17.36
C ALA A 97 -12.89 -4.68 18.82
N ALA A 98 -13.08 -5.89 19.34
CA ALA A 98 -12.64 -6.31 20.66
C ALA A 98 -11.11 -6.33 20.82
N TRP A 99 -10.33 -6.49 19.74
CA TRP A 99 -8.87 -6.60 19.81
C TRP A 99 -8.22 -5.33 20.35
N LEU A 100 -8.63 -4.15 19.90
CA LEU A 100 -8.07 -2.89 20.39
C LEU A 100 -8.29 -2.73 21.90
N LYS A 101 -9.48 -3.09 22.39
CA LYS A 101 -9.83 -3.04 23.81
C LYS A 101 -9.04 -4.06 24.63
N ALA A 102 -8.94 -5.30 24.13
CA ALA A 102 -8.20 -6.37 24.78
C ALA A 102 -6.71 -6.01 24.91
N VAL A 103 -6.09 -5.55 23.82
CA VAL A 103 -4.67 -5.12 23.82
C VAL A 103 -4.44 -3.94 24.76
N SER A 104 -5.34 -2.95 24.77
CA SER A 104 -5.24 -1.80 25.68
C SER A 104 -5.31 -2.24 27.15
N ALA A 105 -6.21 -3.17 27.48
CA ALA A 105 -6.39 -3.71 28.83
C ALA A 105 -5.20 -4.56 29.30
N GLU A 106 -4.61 -5.35 28.39
CA GLU A 106 -3.47 -6.22 28.70
C GLU A 106 -2.16 -5.44 28.88
N THR A 107 -1.96 -4.38 28.08
CA THR A 107 -0.66 -3.69 27.98
C THR A 107 -0.60 -2.33 28.67
N SER A 108 -1.75 -1.75 29.04
CA SER A 108 -1.89 -0.36 29.52
C SER A 108 -1.54 0.74 28.49
N TYR A 109 -1.42 0.40 27.20
CA TYR A 109 -1.18 1.38 26.15
C TYR A 109 -2.48 2.05 25.69
N GLN A 110 -2.40 3.32 25.27
CA GLN A 110 -3.42 3.96 24.44
C GLN A 110 -3.22 3.53 22.99
N VAL A 111 -3.83 2.41 22.61
CA VAL A 111 -3.76 1.89 21.24
C VAL A 111 -4.47 2.84 20.28
N ARG A 112 -3.76 3.31 19.24
CA ARG A 112 -4.30 4.28 18.26
C ARG A 112 -4.75 3.63 16.95
N GLU A 113 -4.07 2.57 16.54
CA GLU A 113 -4.26 1.90 15.26
C GLU A 113 -3.90 0.42 15.41
N ALA A 114 -4.57 -0.44 14.63
CA ALA A 114 -4.14 -1.80 14.39
C ALA A 114 -4.07 -2.04 12.89
N GLN A 115 -2.91 -2.52 12.42
CA GLN A 115 -2.72 -2.93 11.04
C GLN A 115 -2.72 -4.47 10.99
N VAL A 116 -3.63 -5.03 10.21
CA VAL A 116 -3.71 -6.48 9.97
C VAL A 116 -3.36 -6.76 8.53
N VAL A 117 -2.37 -7.63 8.34
CA VAL A 117 -1.98 -8.19 7.04
C VAL A 117 -2.14 -9.70 7.15
N PHE A 118 -2.93 -10.29 6.26
CA PHE A 118 -3.06 -11.73 6.16
C PHE A 118 -2.00 -12.26 5.21
N GLU A 119 -1.44 -13.43 5.51
CA GLU A 119 -0.53 -14.14 4.63
C GLU A 119 -1.16 -15.49 4.26
N GLY A 120 -1.05 -15.88 2.99
CA GLY A 120 -1.58 -17.14 2.49
C GLY A 120 -0.98 -17.51 1.15
N VAL A 121 -1.61 -18.45 0.44
CA VAL A 121 -1.24 -18.83 -0.93
C VAL A 121 -2.46 -18.63 -1.81
N CYS A 122 -2.33 -17.81 -2.86
CA CYS A 122 -3.43 -17.54 -3.77
C CYS A 122 -3.83 -18.80 -4.56
N GLU A 123 -5.06 -18.84 -5.06
CA GLU A 123 -5.57 -19.98 -5.82
C GLU A 123 -4.68 -20.40 -7.00
N PRO A 124 -4.12 -19.48 -7.82
CA PRO A 124 -3.16 -19.83 -8.86
C PRO A 124 -1.96 -20.60 -8.32
N CYS A 125 -1.28 -20.09 -7.28
CA CYS A 125 -0.10 -20.71 -6.69
C CYS A 125 -0.42 -22.02 -5.97
N SER A 126 -1.60 -22.14 -5.36
CA SER A 126 -2.04 -23.38 -4.69
C SER A 126 -2.28 -24.51 -5.69
N LYS A 127 -2.75 -24.18 -6.91
CA LYS A 127 -2.91 -25.13 -8.01
C LYS A 127 -1.61 -25.39 -8.76
N THR A 128 -0.65 -24.47 -8.72
CA THR A 128 0.74 -24.71 -9.11
C THR A 128 1.48 -25.48 -8.01
N LYS A 129 1.00 -26.68 -7.67
CA LYS A 129 1.89 -27.65 -7.03
C LYS A 129 2.96 -28.00 -8.05
N GLN A 130 4.22 -27.76 -7.68
CA GLN A 130 5.37 -28.39 -8.33
C GLN A 130 5.19 -29.91 -8.35
#